data_AF-A0A380FL10-F1
#
_entry.id   AF-A0A380FL10-F1
#
_cell.length_a   1.000
_cell.length_b   1.000
_cell.length_c   1.000
_cell.angle_alpha   90.00
_cell.angle_beta   90.00
_cell.angle_gamma   90.00
#
_symmetry.space_group_name_H-M   'P 1'
#
loop_
_entity.id
_entity.type
_entity.pdbx_description
1 polymer ?
#
loop_
_entity_poly.entity_id
_entity_poly.type
_entity_poly.pdbx_seq_one_letter_code
_entity_poly.pdbx_strand_id
1 'polypeptide(L)' 'MGNIIVIGSASIDLVVKTDIIPEAGETVMGSSFFTTPGGKGANQAVAAARLSDQVYMIGAVGDDDYGTTNTKQLKRK' A
#
# COMPACT_ATOMS: atom_id res chain seq x y z
N MET A 1 -26.22 3.74 10.43
CA MET A 1 -24.80 3.42 10.21
C MET A 1 -24.11 4.67 9.68
N GLY A 2 -22.95 5.06 10.20
CA GLY A 2 -22.22 6.25 9.75
C GLY A 2 -21.19 5.94 8.65
N ASN A 3 -20.89 6.93 7.81
CA ASN A 3 -19.82 6.83 6.82
C ASN A 3 -18.46 6.96 7.51
N ILE A 4 -17.48 6.14 7.15
CA ILE A 4 -16.10 6.28 7.62
C ILE A 4 -15.29 6.99 6.53
N ILE A 5 -14.54 8.04 6.90
CA ILE A 5 -13.59 8.70 6.00
C ILE A 5 -12.20 8.52 6.58
N VAL A 6 -11.30 7.94 5.78
CA VAL A 6 -9.88 7.81 6.10
C VAL A 6 -9.10 8.80 5.26
N ILE A 7 -8.28 9.62 5.92
CA ILE A 7 -7.37 10.56 5.26
C ILE A 7 -5.95 10.09 5.56
N GLY A 8 -5.18 9.77 4.52
CA GLY A 8 -3.81 9.31 4.75
C GLY A 8 -3.06 8.86 3.51
N SER A 9 -1.90 8.23 3.74
CA SER A 9 -1.01 7.77 2.67
C SER A 9 -1.49 6.47 2.02
N ALA A 10 -1.18 6.36 0.73
CA ALA A 10 -1.20 5.13 -0.05
C ALA A 10 0.15 5.00 -0.76
N SER A 11 0.78 3.83 -0.69
CA SER A 11 2.08 3.54 -1.32
C SER A 11 2.05 2.19 -2.02
N ILE A 12 3.01 1.95 -2.90
CA ILE A 12 3.36 0.60 -3.31
C ILE A 12 4.65 0.26 -2.58
N ASP A 13 4.63 -0.85 -1.85
CA ASP A 13 5.79 -1.34 -1.13
C ASP A 13 6.60 -2.22 -2.08
N LEU A 14 7.89 -1.89 -2.23
CA LEU A 14 8.85 -2.64 -3.03
C LEU A 14 9.58 -3.63 -2.11
N VAL A 15 9.29 -4.92 -2.25
CA VAL A 15 9.77 -5.94 -1.33
C VAL A 15 10.84 -6.79 -2.00
N VAL A 16 12.05 -6.76 -1.44
CA VAL A 16 13.14 -7.68 -1.79
C VAL A 16 13.34 -8.65 -0.62
N LYS A 17 13.39 -9.95 -0.92
CA LYS A 17 13.75 -10.98 0.06
C LYS A 17 15.24 -11.30 -0.06
N THR A 18 15.91 -11.43 1.07
CA THR A 18 17.32 -11.81 1.21
C THR A 18 17.51 -12.55 2.54
N ASP A 19 18.57 -13.33 2.67
CA ASP A 19 18.88 -14.10 3.88
C ASP A 19 19.45 -13.22 5.01
N ILE A 20 19.97 -12.03 4.67
CA ILE A 20 20.60 -11.09 5.60
C ILE A 20 20.14 -9.66 5.36
N ILE A 21 20.19 -8.81 6.39
CA ILE A 21 19.99 -7.37 6.26
C ILE A 21 21.32 -6.75 5.76
N PRO A 22 21.33 -6.00 4.65
CA PRO A 22 22.55 -5.38 4.14
C PRO A 22 23.16 -4.38 5.13
N GLU A 23 24.48 -4.38 5.24
CA GLU A 23 25.20 -3.32 5.94
C GLU A 23 25.40 -2.06 5.06
N ALA A 24 25.83 -0.96 5.67
CA ALA A 24 26.06 0.29 4.95
C ALA A 24 27.18 0.12 3.90
N GLY A 25 26.84 0.37 2.63
CA GLY A 25 27.77 0.24 1.50
C GLY A 25 27.86 -1.17 0.90
N GLU A 26 27.19 -2.15 1.50
CA GLU A 26 27.15 -3.52 0.99
C GLU A 26 26.14 -3.67 -0.16
N THR A 27 26.43 -4.55 -1.11
CA THR A 27 25.46 -5.02 -2.10
C THR A 27 25.17 -6.50 -1.86
N VAL A 28 23.93 -6.82 -1.49
CA VAL A 28 23.47 -8.19 -1.23
C VAL A 28 22.52 -8.66 -2.32
N MET A 29 22.70 -9.88 -2.81
CA MET A 29 21.82 -10.49 -3.81
C MET A 29 20.49 -10.91 -3.18
N GLY A 30 19.38 -10.39 -3.71
CA GLY A 30 18.04 -10.82 -3.30
C GLY A 30 17.65 -12.17 -3.93
N SER A 31 16.86 -12.95 -3.20
CA SER A 31 16.29 -14.22 -3.67
C SER A 31 14.98 -14.05 -4.42
N SER A 32 14.25 -12.95 -4.19
CA SER A 32 12.99 -12.63 -4.87
C SER A 32 12.64 -11.15 -4.74
N PHE A 33 11.90 -10.63 -5.71
CA PHE A 33 11.34 -9.27 -5.70
C PHE A 33 9.86 -9.30 -6.05
N PHE A 34 9.05 -8.53 -5.32
CA PHE A 34 7.66 -8.31 -5.65
C PHE A 34 7.16 -6.96 -5.13
N THR A 35 6.03 -6.52 -5.63
CA THR A 35 5.36 -5.30 -5.19
C THR A 35 4.03 -5.62 -4.53
N THR A 36 3.63 -4.82 -3.54
CA THR A 36 2.33 -4.96 -2.88
C THR A 36 1.76 -3.57 -2.55
N PRO A 37 0.42 -3.39 -2.57
CA PRO A 37 -0.18 -2.19 -2.01
C PRO A 37 0.18 -2.01 -0.55
N GLY A 38 0.43 -0.77 -0.16
CA GLY A 38 0.80 -0.37 1.19
C GLY A 38 0.32 1.04 1.52
N GLY A 39 0.89 1.59 2.59
CA GLY A 39 0.53 2.90 3.11
C GLY A 39 -0.45 2.80 4.28
N LYS A 40 -0.16 3.54 5.35
CA LYS A 40 -0.91 3.44 6.60
C LYS A 40 -2.39 3.80 6.42
N GLY A 41 -2.67 4.85 5.64
CA GLY A 41 -4.05 5.29 5.37
C GLY A 41 -4.81 4.27 4.53
N ALA A 42 -4.20 3.79 3.45
CA ALA A 42 -4.76 2.73 2.60
C ALA A 42 -5.06 1.45 3.41
N ASN A 43 -4.11 0.99 4.23
CA ASN A 43 -4.30 -0.20 5.06
C ASN A 43 -5.45 -0.04 6.06
N GLN A 44 -5.59 1.12 6.68
CA GLN A 44 -6.70 1.42 7.59
C GLN A 44 -8.04 1.51 6.86
N ALA A 45 -8.09 2.14 5.67
CA ALA A 45 -9.30 2.24 4.86
C ALA A 45 -9.80 0.87 4.42
N VAL A 46 -8.90 -0.01 3.97
CA VAL A 46 -9.24 -1.39 3.61
C VAL A 46 -9.69 -2.19 4.84
N ALA A 47 -9.02 -2.04 5.97
CA ALA A 47 -9.43 -2.72 7.21
C ALA A 47 -10.85 -2.29 7.65
N ALA A 48 -11.16 -0.99 7.59
CA ALA A 48 -12.49 -0.49 7.88
C ALA A 48 -13.53 -0.98 6.87
N ALA A 49 -13.21 -1.02 5.57
CA ALA A 49 -14.11 -1.45 4.51
C ALA A 49 -14.46 -2.96 4.60
N ARG A 50 -13.59 -3.76 5.23
CA ARG A 50 -13.89 -5.17 5.53
C ARG A 50 -14.91 -5.34 6.67
N LEU A 51 -15.14 -4.31 7.47
CA LEU A 51 -16.00 -4.34 8.66
C LEU A 51 -17.24 -3.44 8.55
N SER A 52 -17.33 -2.60 7.51
CA SER A 52 -18.38 -1.59 7.33
C SER A 52 -18.77 -1.46 5.85
N ASP A 53 -20.00 -1.03 5.58
CA ASP A 53 -20.55 -0.92 4.22
C ASP A 53 -19.97 0.24 3.40
N GLN A 54 -19.65 1.38 4.04
CA GLN A 54 -19.27 2.62 3.33
C GLN A 54 -18.04 3.28 3.96
N VAL A 55 -16.91 3.15 3.26
CA VAL A 55 -15.62 3.76 3.62
C VAL A 55 -15.09 4.56 2.44
N TYR A 56 -14.71 5.81 2.71
CA TYR A 56 -14.08 6.70 1.74
C TYR A 56 -12.60 6.87 2.10
N MET A 57 -11.73 6.79 1.09
CA MET A 57 -10.30 7.07 1.25
C MET A 57 -9.98 8.40 0.54
N ILE A 58 -9.35 9.32 1.26
CA ILE A 58 -8.80 10.57 0.73
C ILE A 58 -7.28 10.50 0.87
N GLY A 59 -6.57 10.66 -0.25
CA GLY A 59 -5.12 10.65 -0.31
C GLY A 59 -4.62 11.17 -1.65
N ALA A 60 -3.31 11.26 -1.79
CA ALA A 60 -2.63 11.62 -3.04
C ALA A 60 -1.80 10.44 -3.54
N VAL A 61 -1.81 10.23 -4.85
CA VAL A 61 -0.97 9.25 -5.55
C VAL A 61 -0.24 9.95 -6.69
N GLY A 62 0.87 9.38 -7.15
CA GLY A 62 1.60 9.86 -8.32
C GLY A 62 0.85 9.62 -9.62
N ASP A 63 1.22 10.36 -10.67
CA ASP A 63 0.79 10.13 -12.06
C ASP A 63 1.69 9.08 -12.73
N ASP A 64 1.75 7.90 -12.13
CA ASP A 64 2.56 6.78 -12.57
C ASP A 64 1.77 5.46 -12.47
N ASP A 65 2.38 4.37 -12.95
CA ASP A 65 1.76 3.05 -12.93
C ASP A 65 1.45 2.56 -11.50
N TYR A 66 2.24 2.99 -10.50
CA TYR A 66 2.00 2.66 -9.11
C TYR A 66 0.78 3.41 -8.55
N GLY A 67 0.60 4.69 -8.88
CA GLY A 67 -0.57 5.47 -8.50
C GLY A 67 -1.86 4.94 -9.14
N THR A 68 -1.78 4.55 -10.42
CA THR A 68 -2.88 3.86 -11.11
C THR A 68 -3.23 2.54 -10.44
N THR A 69 -2.21 1.73 -10.11
CA THR A 69 -2.38 0.43 -9.43
C THR A 69 -3.01 0.60 -8.05
N ASN A 70 -2.51 1.54 -7.24
CA ASN A 70 -3.05 1.82 -5.91
C ASN A 70 -4.53 2.21 -5.95
N THR A 71 -4.89 3.12 -6.87
CA THR A 71 -6.27 3.58 -7.02
C THR A 71 -7.20 2.43 -7.43
N LYS A 72 -6.75 1.51 -8.29
CA LYS A 72 -7.53 0.33 -8.68
C LYS A 72 -7.73 -0.64 -7.52
N GLN A 73 -6.70 -0.88 -6.72
CA GLN A 73 -6.76 -1.81 -5.58
C GLN A 73 -7.73 -1.32 -4.49
N LEU A 74 -7.71 -0.02 -4.17
CA LEU A 74 -8.64 0.58 -3.21
C LEU A 74 -10.11 0.54 -3.64
N LYS A 75 -10.38 0.35 -4.94
CA LYS A 75 -11.74 0.25 -5.49
C LYS A 75 -12.24 -1.19 -5.62
N ARG A 76 -11.41 -2.21 -5.38
CA ARG A 76 -11.84 -3.61 -5.37
C ARG A 76 -12.62 -3.90 -4.08
N LYS A 77 -13.82 -4.46 -4.24
CA LYS A 77 -14.50 -5.16 -3.16
C LYS A 77 -13.89 -6.55 -2.95
#